data_AF-A0A2V9V4W1-F1
#
_entry.id   AF-A0A2V9V4W1-F1
#
_cell.length_a   1.000
_cell.length_b   1.000
_cell.length_c   1.000
_cell.angle_alpha   90.00
_cell.angle_beta   90.00
_cell.angle_gamma   90.00
#
_symmetry.space_group_name_H-M   'P 1'
#
loop_
_entity.id
_entity.type
_entity.pdbx_description
1 polymer ?
#
loop_
_entity_poly.entity_id
_entity_poly.type
_entity_poly.pdbx_seq_one_letter_code
_entity_poly.pdbx_strand_id
1 'polypeptide(L)'
;MHVAETFSLEGHRHSWKFGGDALFTTIYNFFPSLFGGEYIFRDIKVNPSTFEPMLAGMEITPLRAYTHQAARYYIQNFGSTESHPDTNEYSGFAQDTIRITTRLAMSLGVRSDLQTFSTKGLVTNPLWPASGKVPFDTNNFGPRVGLAYSLGEHRPLVIRAGYGLFYTRIPHLYTSTVATDNGISSANLFLDNSKFYPRQVFPTYPNRTWQAFSPATFPHLHPISAVPKSSRPASTWSARSWIASPRECLICTSMAWT
;
A
#
# COMPACT_ATOMS: atom_id res chain seq x y z
N MET A 1 -9.72 16.23 -3.35
CA MET A 1 -11.07 16.80 -3.56
C MET A 1 -12.01 15.67 -3.90
N HIS A 2 -13.23 15.69 -3.36
CA HIS A 2 -14.21 14.62 -3.54
C HIS A 2 -15.55 15.25 -3.90
N VAL A 3 -16.20 14.76 -4.95
CA VAL A 3 -17.51 15.22 -5.41
C VAL A 3 -18.36 14.00 -5.67
N ALA A 4 -19.48 13.87 -4.97
CA ALA A 4 -20.41 12.77 -5.15
C ALA A 4 -21.84 13.29 -5.21
N GLU A 5 -22.61 12.74 -6.14
CA GLU A 5 -24.01 13.11 -6.36
C GLU A 5 -24.84 11.83 -6.50
N THR A 6 -26.08 11.88 -6.02
CA THR A 6 -27.00 10.74 -6.10
C THR A 6 -28.42 11.24 -6.29
N PHE A 7 -29.09 10.66 -7.27
CA PHE A 7 -30.49 10.91 -7.59
C PHE A 7 -31.30 9.65 -7.31
N SER A 8 -32.47 9.83 -6.72
CA SER A 8 -33.43 8.76 -6.48
C SER A 8 -34.77 9.13 -7.09
N LEU A 9 -35.35 8.21 -7.86
CA LEU A 9 -36.67 8.35 -8.44
C LEU A 9 -37.52 7.17 -7.96
N GLU A 10 -38.57 7.49 -7.22
CA GLU A 10 -39.53 6.51 -6.71
C GLU A 10 -40.76 6.49 -7.61
N GLY A 11 -41.16 5.30 -8.04
CA GLY A 11 -42.38 5.05 -8.78
C GLY A 11 -43.26 4.00 -8.08
N HIS A 12 -44.38 3.63 -8.71
CA HIS A 12 -45.33 2.68 -8.11
C HIS A 12 -44.75 1.28 -7.89
N ARG A 13 -43.91 0.79 -8.81
CA ARG A 13 -43.30 -0.54 -8.74
C ARG A 13 -41.78 -0.54 -8.80
N HIS A 14 -41.18 0.58 -9.20
CA HIS A 14 -39.74 0.72 -9.39
C HIS A 14 -39.20 1.82 -8.48
N SER A 15 -38.03 1.57 -7.90
CA SER A 15 -37.24 2.54 -7.15
C SER A 15 -35.87 2.60 -7.82
N TRP A 16 -35.63 3.67 -8.56
CA TRP A 16 -34.39 3.91 -9.27
C TRP A 16 -33.44 4.75 -8.43
N LYS A 17 -32.18 4.37 -8.40
CA LYS A 17 -31.09 5.14 -7.80
C LYS A 17 -29.92 5.16 -8.75
N PHE A 18 -29.45 6.34 -9.10
CA PHE A 18 -28.26 6.50 -9.91
C PHE A 18 -27.42 7.62 -9.33
N GLY A 19 -26.11 7.50 -9.46
CA GLY A 19 -25.20 8.44 -8.87
C GLY A 19 -23.80 8.27 -9.41
N GLY A 20 -22.98 9.27 -9.14
CA GLY A 20 -21.60 9.33 -9.56
C GLY A 20 -20.73 9.93 -8.48
N ASP A 21 -19.46 9.63 -8.55
CA ASP A 21 -18.44 10.11 -7.65
C ASP A 21 -17.15 10.36 -8.44
N ALA A 22 -16.51 11.49 -8.19
CA ALA A 22 -15.16 11.80 -8.62
C ALA A 22 -14.30 12.17 -7.41
N LEU A 23 -13.20 11.44 -7.24
CA LEU A 23 -12.20 11.65 -6.19
C LEU A 23 -10.86 12.00 -6.84
N PHE A 24 -10.40 13.22 -6.61
CA PHE A 24 -9.10 13.71 -7.03
C PHE A 24 -8.16 13.71 -5.83
N THR A 25 -7.09 12.93 -5.91
CA THR A 25 -6.15 12.75 -4.80
C THR A 25 -4.76 13.22 -5.21
N THR A 26 -4.26 14.21 -4.49
CA THR A 26 -2.88 14.68 -4.60
C THR A 26 -2.10 14.11 -3.44
N ILE A 27 -1.00 13.42 -3.71
CA ILE A 27 -0.27 12.66 -2.68
C ILE A 27 1.18 13.06 -2.72
N TYR A 28 1.67 13.53 -1.57
CA TYR A 28 3.08 13.67 -1.30
C TYR A 28 3.56 12.42 -0.55
N ASN A 29 4.45 11.65 -1.16
CA ASN A 29 5.01 10.47 -0.53
C ASN A 29 6.52 10.66 -0.32
N PHE A 30 6.93 10.62 0.95
CA PHE A 30 8.34 10.67 1.35
C PHE A 30 8.70 9.35 2.01
N PHE A 31 9.52 8.55 1.33
CA PHE A 31 9.86 7.19 1.76
C PHE A 31 11.37 6.95 1.68
N PRO A 32 12.16 7.43 2.66
CA PRO A 32 13.62 7.29 2.68
C PRO A 32 14.06 5.89 3.16
N SER A 33 13.42 4.84 2.67
CA SER A 33 13.76 3.47 3.04
C SER A 33 15.17 3.11 2.57
N LEU A 34 15.98 2.55 3.48
CA LEU A 34 17.37 2.15 3.25
C LEU A 34 18.32 3.29 2.83
N PHE A 35 17.92 4.56 2.94
CA PHE A 35 18.83 5.69 2.65
C PHE A 35 19.93 5.84 3.70
N GLY A 36 19.67 5.43 4.94
CA GLY A 36 20.67 5.37 6.02
C GLY A 36 21.64 4.18 5.93
N GLY A 37 21.41 3.25 4.99
CA GLY A 37 22.15 2.00 4.87
C GLY A 37 21.75 0.98 5.95
N GLU A 38 21.82 -0.30 5.59
CA GLU A 38 21.55 -1.42 6.49
C GLU A 38 22.65 -2.48 6.39
N TYR A 39 23.07 -2.99 7.55
CA TYR A 39 24.04 -4.06 7.68
C TYR A 39 23.37 -5.36 8.13
N ILE A 40 23.58 -6.42 7.37
CA ILE A 40 22.97 -7.74 7.63
C ILE A 40 24.05 -8.71 8.12
N PHE A 41 23.87 -9.21 9.33
CA PHE A 41 24.79 -10.13 10.03
C PHE A 41 24.24 -11.56 10.02
N ARG A 42 23.93 -12.12 8.85
CA ARG A 42 23.30 -13.45 8.77
C ARG A 42 24.05 -14.38 7.81
N ASP A 43 24.07 -15.66 8.15
CA ASP A 43 24.63 -16.77 7.37
C ASP A 43 26.10 -16.54 6.95
N ILE A 44 26.88 -15.79 7.72
CA ILE A 44 28.24 -15.41 7.32
C ILE A 44 29.26 -16.51 7.66
N LYS A 45 30.17 -16.74 6.71
CA LYS A 45 31.36 -17.57 6.90
C LYS A 45 32.57 -16.68 7.00
N VAL A 46 33.43 -16.96 7.98
CA VAL A 46 34.62 -16.16 8.28
C VAL A 46 35.86 -17.04 8.40
N ASN A 47 37.03 -16.42 8.28
CA ASN A 47 38.27 -17.06 8.69
C ASN A 47 38.22 -17.34 10.21
N PRO A 48 38.52 -18.57 10.67
CA PRO A 48 38.57 -18.88 12.10
C PRO A 48 39.57 -18.03 12.90
N SER A 49 40.65 -17.55 12.27
CA SER A 49 41.71 -16.79 12.96
C SER A 49 41.54 -15.28 12.86
N THR A 50 41.16 -14.75 11.69
CA THR A 50 41.04 -13.30 11.46
C THR A 50 39.62 -12.77 11.57
N PHE A 51 38.60 -13.64 11.65
CA PHE A 51 37.17 -13.29 11.60
C PHE A 51 36.75 -12.51 10.35
N GLU A 52 37.59 -12.48 9.32
CA GLU A 52 37.28 -11.84 8.06
C GLU A 52 36.31 -12.69 7.22
N PRO A 53 35.27 -12.08 6.61
CA PRO A 53 34.34 -12.81 5.75
C PRO A 53 35.00 -13.46 4.54
N MET A 54 34.61 -14.70 4.25
CA MET A 54 35.07 -15.50 3.10
C MET A 54 34.04 -16.53 2.65
N LEU A 55 34.12 -16.96 1.40
CA LEU A 55 33.21 -17.96 0.81
C LEU A 55 33.34 -19.34 1.48
N ALA A 56 34.56 -19.77 1.81
CA ALA A 56 34.88 -21.09 2.35
C ALA A 56 35.50 -20.98 3.75
N GLY A 57 34.70 -20.53 4.72
CA GLY A 57 35.11 -20.34 6.12
C GLY A 57 34.23 -21.07 7.14
N MET A 58 34.52 -20.83 8.41
CA MET A 58 33.68 -21.25 9.53
C MET A 58 32.42 -20.41 9.57
N GLU A 59 31.25 -21.05 9.58
CA GLU A 59 29.99 -20.37 9.80
C GLU A 59 29.86 -19.92 11.26
N ILE A 60 29.43 -18.68 11.46
CA ILE A 60 29.26 -18.09 12.78
C ILE A 60 27.83 -17.59 12.98
N THR A 61 27.37 -17.60 14.23
CA THR A 61 26.04 -17.11 14.57
C THR A 61 25.91 -15.61 14.32
N PRO A 62 24.70 -15.09 14.03
CA PRO A 62 24.47 -13.66 13.81
C PRO A 62 25.00 -12.77 14.94
N LEU A 63 24.83 -13.20 16.19
CA LEU A 63 25.34 -12.47 17.36
C LEU A 63 26.87 -12.40 17.35
N ARG A 64 27.54 -13.52 17.02
CA ARG A 64 29.01 -13.55 16.93
C ARG A 64 29.51 -12.70 15.77
N ALA A 65 28.84 -12.74 14.62
CA ALA A 65 29.13 -11.88 13.48
C ALA A 65 29.04 -10.39 13.84
N TYR A 66 28.00 -10.01 14.59
CA TYR A 66 27.81 -8.66 15.10
C TYR A 66 28.96 -8.23 16.04
N THR A 67 29.33 -9.08 17.01
CA THR A 67 30.42 -8.76 17.95
C THR A 67 31.77 -8.56 17.28
N HIS A 68 32.01 -9.27 16.17
CA HIS A 68 33.24 -9.14 15.38
C HIS A 68 33.11 -8.13 14.23
N GLN A 69 32.01 -7.37 14.17
CA GLN A 69 31.72 -6.40 13.09
C GLN A 69 31.77 -7.01 11.68
N ALA A 70 31.59 -8.33 11.59
CA ALA A 70 31.64 -9.09 10.36
C ALA A 70 30.25 -9.10 9.72
N ALA A 71 29.82 -7.96 9.17
CA ALA A 71 28.58 -7.87 8.39
C ALA A 71 28.77 -8.60 7.05
N ARG A 72 27.74 -9.33 6.62
CA ARG A 72 27.75 -10.06 5.34
C ARG A 72 27.28 -9.17 4.20
N TYR A 73 26.12 -8.54 4.37
CA TYR A 73 25.53 -7.69 3.34
C TYR A 73 25.45 -6.26 3.82
N TYR A 74 25.64 -5.34 2.88
CA TYR A 74 25.32 -3.93 3.04
C TYR A 74 24.37 -3.53 1.92
N ILE A 75 23.25 -2.93 2.30
CA ILE A 75 22.26 -2.44 1.34
C ILE A 75 21.98 -0.96 1.60
N GLN A 76 21.95 -0.16 0.54
CA GLN A 76 21.63 1.26 0.65
C GLN A 76 20.91 1.76 -0.61
N ASN A 77 19.94 2.63 -0.42
CA ASN A 77 19.27 3.35 -1.50
C ASN A 77 19.84 4.76 -1.66
N PHE A 78 19.91 5.21 -2.90
CA PHE A 78 20.32 6.55 -3.30
C PHE A 78 19.31 7.13 -4.31
N GLY A 79 19.30 8.45 -4.44
CA GLY A 79 18.45 9.17 -5.39
C GLY A 79 17.25 9.84 -4.73
N SER A 80 16.13 9.91 -5.45
CA SER A 80 14.93 10.58 -4.94
C SER A 80 14.25 9.76 -3.84
N THR A 81 14.02 10.38 -2.69
CA THR A 81 13.22 9.83 -1.58
C THR A 81 11.75 10.23 -1.67
N GLU A 82 11.43 11.08 -2.65
CA GLU A 82 10.15 11.74 -2.80
C GLU A 82 9.46 11.29 -4.09
N SER A 83 8.16 11.05 -4.00
CA SER A 83 7.30 10.72 -5.14
C SER A 83 5.92 11.36 -4.99
N HIS A 84 5.27 11.60 -6.14
CA HIS A 84 3.92 12.17 -6.22
C HIS A 84 2.97 11.23 -6.96
N PRO A 85 2.49 10.14 -6.31
CA PRO A 85 1.57 9.20 -6.92
C PRO A 85 0.14 9.74 -6.93
N ASP A 86 -0.09 10.82 -7.66
CA ASP A 86 -1.41 11.44 -7.79
C ASP A 86 -2.37 10.52 -8.55
N THR A 87 -3.59 10.39 -8.04
CA THR A 87 -4.62 9.50 -8.59
C THR A 87 -5.96 10.19 -8.68
N ASN A 88 -6.69 9.90 -9.75
CA ASN A 88 -8.07 10.33 -9.88
C ASN A 88 -8.95 9.10 -10.07
N GLU A 89 -9.97 8.99 -9.25
CA GLU A 89 -10.96 7.92 -9.28
C GLU A 89 -12.30 8.50 -9.72
N TYR A 90 -12.98 7.78 -10.60
CA TYR A 90 -14.32 8.09 -11.06
C TYR A 90 -15.16 6.85 -10.86
N SER A 91 -16.36 7.00 -10.32
CA SER A 91 -17.30 5.90 -10.24
C SER A 91 -18.70 6.34 -10.61
N GLY A 92 -19.44 5.42 -11.22
CA GLY A 92 -20.84 5.58 -11.55
C GLY A 92 -21.61 4.36 -11.11
N PHE A 93 -22.82 4.55 -10.63
CA PHE A 93 -23.72 3.44 -10.32
C PHE A 93 -25.14 3.73 -10.76
N ALA A 94 -25.85 2.65 -11.10
CA ALA A 94 -27.27 2.66 -11.33
C ALA A 94 -27.87 1.40 -10.68
N GLN A 95 -28.98 1.57 -10.00
CA GLN A 95 -29.70 0.52 -9.29
C GLN A 95 -31.19 0.70 -9.52
N ASP A 96 -31.90 -0.38 -9.79
CA ASP A 96 -33.35 -0.47 -9.83
C ASP A 96 -33.80 -1.50 -8.80
N THR A 97 -34.76 -1.14 -7.95
CA THR A 97 -35.49 -2.08 -7.12
C THR A 97 -36.92 -2.16 -7.61
N ILE A 98 -37.27 -3.30 -8.23
CA ILE A 98 -38.59 -3.58 -8.75
C ILE A 98 -39.38 -4.51 -7.81
N ARG A 99 -40.62 -4.14 -7.52
CA ARG A 99 -41.62 -5.04 -6.92
C ARG A 99 -42.37 -5.77 -8.04
N ILE A 100 -41.95 -7.02 -8.28
CA ILE A 100 -42.54 -7.88 -9.31
C ILE A 100 -43.95 -8.31 -8.87
N THR A 101 -44.09 -8.71 -7.60
CA THR A 101 -45.38 -9.04 -6.99
C THR A 101 -45.49 -8.42 -5.59
N THR A 102 -46.62 -8.59 -4.90
CA THR A 102 -46.77 -8.16 -3.49
C THR A 102 -45.86 -8.94 -2.52
N ARG A 103 -45.27 -10.05 -2.99
CA ARG A 103 -44.38 -10.92 -2.20
C ARG A 103 -42.97 -11.02 -2.75
N LEU A 104 -42.72 -10.61 -4.00
CA LEU A 104 -41.45 -10.73 -4.70
C LEU A 104 -40.92 -9.36 -5.12
N ALA A 105 -39.72 -9.04 -4.66
CA ALA A 105 -38.94 -7.89 -5.11
C ALA A 105 -37.60 -8.35 -5.68
N MET A 106 -37.12 -7.65 -6.69
CA MET A 106 -35.82 -7.86 -7.31
C MET A 106 -35.08 -6.52 -7.32
N SER A 107 -33.79 -6.56 -7.01
CA SER A 107 -32.89 -5.42 -7.09
C SER A 107 -31.82 -5.71 -8.13
N LEU A 108 -31.74 -4.89 -9.17
CA LEU A 108 -30.71 -4.95 -10.20
C LEU A 108 -29.81 -3.74 -10.03
N GLY A 109 -28.51 -3.94 -10.09
CA GLY A 109 -27.54 -2.88 -9.88
C GLY A 109 -26.33 -3.07 -10.73
N VAL A 110 -25.72 -1.96 -11.09
CA VAL A 110 -24.45 -1.91 -11.79
C VAL A 110 -23.62 -0.79 -11.20
N ARG A 111 -22.34 -1.05 -11.04
CA ARG A 111 -21.36 -0.03 -10.70
C ARG A 111 -20.16 -0.16 -11.64
N SER A 112 -19.67 0.97 -12.11
CA SER A 112 -18.42 1.06 -12.85
C SER A 112 -17.46 1.94 -12.06
N ASP A 113 -16.23 1.46 -11.88
CA ASP A 113 -15.15 2.16 -11.20
C ASP A 113 -13.97 2.34 -12.17
N LEU A 114 -13.47 3.57 -12.30
CA LEU A 114 -12.34 3.90 -13.15
C LEU A 114 -11.29 4.61 -12.32
N GLN A 115 -10.09 4.02 -12.24
CA GLN A 115 -8.95 4.62 -11.56
C GLN A 115 -7.91 5.03 -12.60
N THR A 116 -7.52 6.30 -12.56
CA THR A 116 -6.49 6.88 -13.43
C THR A 116 -5.31 7.34 -12.57
N PHE A 117 -4.10 7.12 -13.09
CA PHE A 117 -2.87 7.51 -12.42
C PHE A 117 -2.19 8.63 -13.18
N SER A 118 -1.64 9.60 -12.46
CA SER A 118 -0.82 10.63 -13.06
C SER A 118 0.44 10.02 -13.66
N THR A 119 0.75 10.38 -14.90
CA THR A 119 2.01 10.04 -15.56
C THR A 119 3.09 11.09 -15.33
N LYS A 120 2.77 12.20 -14.65
CA LYS A 120 3.71 13.28 -14.37
C LYS A 120 4.82 12.76 -13.46
N GLY A 121 6.07 13.00 -13.84
CA GLY A 121 7.24 12.56 -13.07
C GLY A 121 7.61 11.08 -13.26
N LEU A 122 6.86 10.32 -14.05
CA LEU A 122 7.26 8.97 -14.44
C LEU A 122 8.34 9.06 -15.54
N VAL A 123 9.55 8.64 -15.21
CA VAL A 123 10.67 8.54 -16.15
C VAL A 123 10.81 7.09 -16.59
N THR A 124 10.80 6.86 -17.91
CA THR A 124 11.05 5.54 -18.50
C THR A 124 12.53 5.38 -18.79
N ASN A 125 13.08 4.24 -18.37
CA ASN A 125 14.44 3.85 -18.69
C ASN A 125 14.55 3.33 -20.14
N PRO A 126 15.42 3.90 -20.99
CA PRO A 126 15.63 3.41 -22.35
C PRO A 126 16.07 1.94 -22.42
N LEU A 127 16.78 1.44 -21.40
CA LEU A 127 17.21 0.04 -21.31
C LEU A 127 16.08 -0.90 -20.87
N TRP A 128 15.00 -0.37 -20.30
CA TRP A 128 13.84 -1.15 -19.86
C TRP A 128 12.51 -0.43 -20.17
N PRO A 129 11.96 -0.59 -21.39
CA PRO A 129 10.80 0.20 -21.86
C PRO A 129 9.48 0.00 -21.11
N ALA A 130 9.40 -1.02 -20.25
CA ALA A 130 8.26 -1.26 -19.36
C ALA A 130 8.33 -0.40 -18.07
N SER A 131 9.49 0.17 -17.74
CA SER A 131 9.67 1.02 -16.56
C SER A 131 8.95 2.37 -16.70
N GLY A 132 8.48 2.93 -15.58
CA GLY A 132 7.77 4.21 -15.57
C GLY A 132 6.38 4.17 -16.23
N LYS A 133 5.80 2.98 -16.48
CA LYS A 133 4.46 2.84 -17.04
C LYS A 133 3.52 2.22 -16.01
N VAL A 134 2.38 2.87 -15.80
CA VAL A 134 1.31 2.35 -14.95
C VAL A 134 0.23 1.73 -15.84
N PRO A 135 -0.22 0.49 -15.55
CA PRO A 135 -1.28 -0.13 -16.31
C PRO A 135 -2.58 0.68 -16.19
N PHE A 136 -3.26 0.84 -17.32
CA PHE A 136 -4.56 1.49 -17.40
C PHE A 136 -5.60 0.46 -17.78
N ASP A 137 -6.48 0.11 -16.83
CA ASP A 137 -7.60 -0.80 -17.04
C ASP A 137 -8.90 -0.01 -16.83
N THR A 138 -9.77 -0.06 -17.83
CA THR A 138 -11.07 0.62 -17.85
C THR A 138 -12.23 -0.31 -17.53
N ASN A 139 -11.99 -1.61 -17.38
CA ASN A 139 -13.06 -2.62 -17.39
C ASN A 139 -13.48 -3.11 -16.00
N ASN A 140 -13.66 -2.22 -15.02
CA ASN A 140 -14.18 -2.60 -13.69
C ASN A 140 -15.71 -2.47 -13.64
N PHE A 141 -16.40 -3.35 -14.35
CA PHE A 141 -17.85 -3.42 -14.38
C PHE A 141 -18.38 -4.41 -13.33
N GLY A 142 -18.93 -3.89 -12.24
CA GLY A 142 -19.46 -4.66 -11.10
C GLY A 142 -20.99 -4.78 -11.12
N PRO A 143 -21.57 -5.81 -11.77
CA PRO A 143 -22.99 -6.09 -11.69
C PRO A 143 -23.38 -6.60 -10.30
N ARG A 144 -24.62 -6.31 -9.90
CA ARG A 144 -25.24 -6.70 -8.64
C ARG A 144 -26.68 -7.12 -8.91
N VAL A 145 -27.09 -8.25 -8.36
CA VAL A 145 -28.47 -8.72 -8.40
C VAL A 145 -28.87 -9.18 -7.00
N GLY A 146 -30.09 -8.86 -6.61
CA GLY A 146 -30.69 -9.28 -5.36
C GLY A 146 -32.15 -9.66 -5.57
N LEU A 147 -32.62 -10.58 -4.77
CA LEU A 147 -33.99 -11.08 -4.79
C LEU A 147 -34.48 -11.18 -3.35
N ALA A 148 -35.69 -10.70 -3.11
CA ALA A 148 -36.36 -10.75 -1.82
C ALA A 148 -37.75 -11.35 -1.99
N TYR A 149 -38.06 -12.39 -1.24
CA TYR A 149 -39.34 -13.09 -1.29
C TYR A 149 -39.96 -13.23 0.10
N SER A 150 -41.25 -12.91 0.21
CA SER A 150 -42.03 -12.96 1.45
C SER A 150 -42.95 -14.19 1.50
N LEU A 151 -42.80 -15.01 2.54
CA LEU A 151 -43.57 -16.22 2.81
C LEU A 151 -44.58 -15.97 3.95
N GLY A 152 -45.87 -16.17 3.68
CA GLY A 152 -46.95 -16.03 4.66
C GLY A 152 -47.62 -14.66 4.65
N GLU A 153 -48.92 -14.61 5.02
CA GLU A 153 -49.74 -13.39 4.97
C GLU A 153 -49.82 -12.65 6.31
N HIS A 154 -49.84 -13.38 7.44
CA HIS A 154 -50.03 -12.78 8.77
C HIS A 154 -48.71 -12.64 9.56
N ARG A 155 -47.70 -13.44 9.22
CA ARG A 155 -46.32 -13.37 9.75
C ARG A 155 -45.34 -13.61 8.60
N PRO A 156 -45.02 -12.58 7.81
CA PRO A 156 -44.19 -12.73 6.62
C PRO A 156 -42.74 -13.06 6.99
N LEU A 157 -42.27 -14.25 6.63
CA LEU A 157 -40.85 -14.59 6.63
C LEU A 157 -40.23 -14.09 5.31
N VAL A 158 -39.21 -13.22 5.38
CA VAL A 158 -38.56 -12.68 4.17
C VAL A 158 -37.24 -13.39 3.92
N ILE A 159 -37.17 -14.10 2.79
CA ILE A 159 -35.94 -14.71 2.29
C ILE A 159 -35.28 -13.73 1.32
N ARG A 160 -33.98 -13.46 1.53
CA ARG A 160 -33.17 -12.62 0.64
C ARG A 160 -31.99 -13.41 0.10
N ALA A 161 -31.74 -13.28 -1.19
CA ALA A 161 -30.57 -13.81 -1.87
C ALA A 161 -29.95 -12.70 -2.72
N GLY A 162 -28.63 -12.72 -2.90
CA GLY A 162 -27.93 -11.74 -3.71
C GLY A 162 -26.61 -12.24 -4.23
N TYR A 163 -26.19 -11.65 -5.35
CA TYR A 163 -24.93 -11.91 -6.01
C TYR A 163 -24.36 -10.58 -6.53
N GLY A 164 -23.05 -10.40 -6.42
CA GLY A 164 -22.39 -9.21 -6.96
C GLY A 164 -20.91 -9.43 -7.21
N LEU A 165 -20.39 -8.74 -8.21
CA LEU A 165 -18.96 -8.66 -8.50
C LEU A 165 -18.41 -7.33 -8.00
N PHE A 166 -17.24 -7.38 -7.36
CA PHE A 166 -16.58 -6.22 -6.76
C PHE A 166 -15.12 -6.19 -7.17
N TYR A 167 -14.66 -5.00 -7.55
CA TYR A 167 -13.28 -4.75 -7.94
C TYR A 167 -12.57 -3.97 -6.85
N THR A 168 -11.29 -4.27 -6.63
CA THR A 168 -10.46 -3.56 -5.68
C THR A 168 -9.62 -2.51 -6.39
N ARG A 169 -9.30 -1.43 -5.68
CA ARG A 169 -8.47 -0.34 -6.19
C ARG A 169 -7.00 -0.74 -6.10
N ILE A 170 -6.19 -0.23 -7.03
CA ILE A 170 -4.74 -0.41 -6.97
C ILE A 170 -4.20 0.55 -5.90
N PRO A 171 -3.45 0.05 -4.90
CA PRO A 171 -2.81 0.89 -3.89
C PRO A 171 -1.82 1.89 -4.49
N HIS A 172 -1.84 3.13 -3.99
CA HIS A 172 -0.94 4.21 -4.43
C HIS A 172 0.55 3.92 -4.21
N LEU A 173 0.87 2.96 -3.34
CA LEU A 173 2.25 2.53 -3.11
C LEU A 173 2.86 1.93 -4.38
N TYR A 174 2.09 1.20 -5.20
CA TYR A 174 2.60 0.61 -6.44
C TYR A 174 2.97 1.68 -7.46
N THR A 175 2.18 2.76 -7.56
CA THR A 175 2.53 3.88 -8.43
C THR A 175 3.72 4.67 -7.91
N SER A 176 3.92 4.72 -6.59
CA SER A 176 5.15 5.28 -6.02
C SER A 176 6.37 4.47 -6.42
N THR A 177 6.33 3.14 -6.33
CA THR A 177 7.48 2.30 -6.70
C THR A 177 7.78 2.40 -8.20
N VAL A 178 6.77 2.53 -9.06
CA VAL A 178 7.00 2.75 -10.51
C VAL A 178 7.69 4.10 -10.79
N ALA A 179 7.46 5.12 -9.95
CA ALA A 179 8.11 6.42 -10.07
C ALA A 179 9.55 6.43 -9.54
N THR A 180 9.82 5.71 -8.44
CA THR A 180 11.13 5.71 -7.77
C THR A 180 12.06 4.60 -8.27
N ASP A 181 11.55 3.41 -8.56
CA ASP A 181 12.32 2.20 -8.86
C ASP A 181 12.41 1.93 -10.38
N ASN A 182 12.60 3.00 -11.16
CA ASN A 182 12.78 2.94 -12.61
C ASN A 182 14.25 2.75 -13.05
N GLY A 183 15.18 2.66 -12.09
CA GLY A 183 16.61 2.53 -12.34
C GLY A 183 17.29 3.80 -12.88
N ILE A 184 16.60 4.95 -12.87
CA ILE A 184 17.16 6.26 -13.23
C ILE A 184 17.05 7.22 -12.03
N SER A 185 15.85 7.35 -11.47
CA SER A 185 15.53 8.28 -10.38
C SER A 185 16.14 7.82 -9.04
N SER A 186 16.28 6.51 -8.86
CA SER A 186 16.84 5.89 -7.67
C SER A 186 17.75 4.72 -8.04
N ALA A 187 18.77 4.51 -7.22
CA ALA A 187 19.71 3.41 -7.35
C ALA A 187 19.80 2.63 -6.03
N ASN A 188 19.86 1.30 -6.12
CA ASN A 188 20.08 0.42 -5.00
C ASN A 188 21.52 -0.13 -5.07
N LEU A 189 22.25 0.02 -3.97
CA LEU A 189 23.56 -0.58 -3.78
C LEU A 189 23.40 -1.83 -2.92
N PHE A 190 23.86 -2.97 -3.43
CA PHE A 190 23.94 -4.22 -2.70
C PHE A 190 25.40 -4.71 -2.73
N LEU A 191 26.00 -4.85 -1.55
CA LEU A 191 27.37 -5.33 -1.39
C LEU A 191 27.38 -6.61 -0.56
N ASP A 192 28.15 -7.60 -1.02
CA ASP A 192 28.40 -8.87 -0.32
C ASP A 192 29.87 -8.94 0.10
N ASN A 193 30.10 -8.83 1.39
CA ASN A 193 31.43 -8.79 2.00
C ASN A 193 32.22 -10.11 1.84
N SER A 194 31.55 -11.21 1.50
CA SER A 194 32.23 -12.49 1.23
C SER A 194 32.91 -12.54 -0.15
N LYS A 195 32.57 -11.62 -1.06
CA LYS A 195 33.13 -11.52 -2.40
C LYS A 195 34.24 -10.48 -2.44
N PHE A 196 35.29 -10.76 -3.21
CA PHE A 196 36.49 -9.90 -3.28
C PHE A 196 36.18 -8.46 -3.73
N TYR A 197 35.46 -8.27 -4.84
CA TYR A 197 35.18 -6.92 -5.37
C TYR A 197 34.27 -6.08 -4.45
N PRO A 198 33.09 -6.56 -4.01
CA PRO A 198 32.22 -5.76 -3.15
C PRO A 198 32.84 -5.46 -1.77
N ARG A 199 33.73 -6.33 -1.27
CA ARG A 199 34.47 -6.12 -0.02
C ARG A 199 35.37 -4.87 -0.04
N GLN A 200 35.93 -4.50 -1.19
CA GLN A 200 36.83 -3.34 -1.30
C GLN A 200 36.12 -1.99 -1.04
N VAL A 201 34.82 -1.93 -1.31
CA VAL A 201 33.98 -0.74 -1.13
C VAL A 201 32.96 -0.92 0.01
N PHE A 202 33.09 -1.99 0.81
CA PHE A 202 32.15 -2.31 1.88
C PHE A 202 32.31 -1.31 3.03
N PRO A 203 31.27 -0.52 3.36
CA PRO A 203 31.39 0.51 4.39
C PRO A 203 31.67 -0.10 5.76
N THR A 204 32.64 0.43 6.50
CA THR A 204 32.97 -0.06 7.84
C THR A 204 31.81 0.19 8.79
N TYR A 205 31.39 -0.84 9.54
CA TYR A 205 30.32 -0.71 10.52
C TYR A 205 30.71 0.32 11.60
N PRO A 206 29.89 1.37 11.84
CA PRO A 206 30.23 2.40 12.82
C PRO A 206 30.26 1.81 14.23
N ASN A 207 31.44 1.79 14.86
CA ASN A 207 31.58 1.37 16.25
C ASN A 207 31.23 2.52 17.21
N ARG A 208 30.16 2.37 18.00
CA ARG A 208 29.95 3.16 19.22
C ARG A 208 30.57 2.47 20.43
N THR A 209 31.80 2.02 20.31
CA THR A 209 32.58 1.59 21.48
C THR A 209 33.41 2.78 21.93
N TRP A 210 32.84 3.58 22.83
CA TRP A 210 33.51 4.66 23.59
C TRP A 210 34.33 5.66 22.75
N GLN A 211 33.66 6.65 22.15
CA GLN A 211 34.28 7.98 22.14
C GLN A 211 34.40 8.39 23.61
N ALA A 212 35.62 8.36 24.13
CA ALA A 212 35.95 9.00 25.39
C ALA A 212 35.34 10.40 25.39
N PHE A 213 34.76 10.78 26.53
CA PHE A 213 34.50 12.17 26.86
C PHE A 213 35.77 12.98 26.59
N SER A 214 35.84 13.64 25.44
CA SER A 214 36.70 14.79 25.24
C SER A 214 35.79 16.01 25.35
N PRO A 215 35.99 16.90 26.34
CA PRO A 215 35.23 18.13 26.43
C PRO A 215 35.80 19.08 25.37
N ALA A 216 35.40 18.89 24.12
CA ALA A 216 35.71 19.81 23.04
C ALA A 216 34.39 20.21 22.37
N THR A 217 33.83 21.28 22.93
CA THR A 217 32.97 22.29 22.29
C THR A 217 31.92 21.76 21.31
N PHE A 218 30.69 21.62 21.80
CA PHE A 218 29.49 21.64 20.96
C PHE A 218 29.56 22.85 20.00
N PRO A 219 29.52 22.68 18.67
CA PRO A 219 29.12 23.78 17.81
C PRO A 219 27.65 24.06 18.10
N HIS A 220 27.37 25.29 18.49
CA HIS A 220 26.04 25.83 18.74
C HIS A 220 25.06 25.38 17.65
N LEU A 221 24.12 24.50 18.01
CA LEU A 221 22.88 24.37 17.25
C LEU A 221 22.09 25.66 17.47
N HIS A 222 21.86 26.40 16.39
CA HIS A 222 20.86 27.46 16.39
C HIS A 222 19.51 26.85 16.79
N PRO A 223 18.76 27.45 17.72
CA PRO A 223 17.49 26.90 18.15
C PRO A 223 16.49 26.97 16.99
N ILE A 224 16.05 25.80 16.53
CA ILE A 224 14.84 25.68 15.72
C ILE A 224 13.70 26.18 16.59
N SER A 225 13.09 27.29 16.16
CA SER A 225 11.96 27.93 16.83
C SER A 225 10.81 26.94 16.94
N ALA A 226 10.25 26.83 18.15
CA ALA A 226 9.11 25.98 18.45
C ALA A 226 7.91 26.38 17.57
N VAL A 227 7.36 25.42 16.82
CA VAL A 227 6.05 25.53 16.20
C VAL A 227 4.99 25.53 17.31
N PRO A 228 4.07 26.51 17.39
CA PRO A 228 3.07 26.55 18.45
C PRO A 228 2.08 25.38 18.32
N LYS A 229 1.85 24.68 19.43
CA LYS A 229 0.79 23.68 19.61
C LYS A 229 -0.57 24.37 19.53
N SER A 230 -1.34 24.17 18.46
CA SER A 230 -2.77 24.47 18.46
C SER A 230 -3.56 23.28 18.99
N SER A 231 -4.22 23.48 20.11
CA SER A 231 -5.09 22.54 20.81
C SER A 231 -6.40 22.28 20.07
N ARG A 232 -6.69 21.02 19.69
CA ARG A 232 -8.05 20.44 19.60
C ARG A 232 -8.01 18.93 19.94
N PRO A 233 -9.03 18.39 20.64
CA PRO A 233 -8.96 17.06 21.26
C PRO A 233 -9.18 15.92 20.26
N ALA A 234 -8.45 14.83 20.48
CA ALA A 234 -8.54 13.58 19.74
C ALA A 234 -9.76 12.75 20.20
N SER A 235 -10.60 12.32 19.27
CA SER A 235 -11.51 11.19 19.46
C SER A 235 -10.81 9.89 19.07
N THR A 236 -10.71 8.99 20.04
CA THR A 236 -10.25 7.60 19.94
C THR A 236 -11.00 6.81 18.86
N TRP A 237 -10.25 6.17 17.96
CA TRP A 237 -10.74 5.01 17.19
C TRP A 237 -9.66 3.93 17.15
N SER A 238 -10.00 2.74 17.65
CA SER A 238 -9.17 1.54 17.57
C SER A 238 -9.32 0.91 16.18
N ALA A 239 -8.22 0.75 15.44
CA ALA A 239 -8.19 -0.05 14.22
C ALA A 239 -7.77 -1.48 14.56
N ARG A 240 -8.71 -2.42 14.40
CA ARG A 240 -8.45 -3.87 14.48
C ARG A 240 -8.14 -4.34 13.05
N SER A 241 -6.92 -4.81 12.82
CA SER A 241 -6.43 -5.29 11.53
C SER A 241 -7.11 -6.59 11.11
N TRP A 242 -7.59 -6.66 9.87
CA TRP A 242 -7.86 -7.92 9.17
C TRP A 242 -7.16 -7.90 7.81
N ILE A 243 -6.34 -8.92 7.59
CA ILE A 243 -5.69 -9.24 6.32
C ILE A 243 -6.70 -10.07 5.52
N ALA A 244 -7.05 -9.64 4.30
CA ALA A 244 -7.88 -10.42 3.38
C ALA A 244 -7.21 -10.53 2.00
N SER A 245 -7.22 -11.76 1.48
CA SER A 245 -6.66 -12.24 0.21
C SER A 245 -7.54 -11.85 -1.00
N PRO A 246 -7.03 -11.77 -2.25
CA PRO A 246 -7.65 -10.97 -3.30
C PRO A 246 -8.75 -11.63 -4.16
N ARG A 247 -9.44 -12.69 -3.71
CA ARG A 247 -10.58 -13.27 -4.45
C ARG A 247 -11.61 -13.91 -3.52
N GLU A 248 -12.60 -13.14 -3.07
CA GLU A 248 -13.74 -13.68 -2.32
C GLU A 248 -15.04 -13.49 -3.10
N CYS A 249 -15.68 -14.61 -3.42
CA CYS A 249 -17.06 -14.68 -3.88
C CYS A 249 -17.94 -14.80 -2.63
N LEU A 250 -18.53 -13.69 -2.19
CA LEU A 250 -19.39 -13.66 -1.00
C LEU A 250 -20.83 -14.02 -1.37
N ILE A 251 -21.24 -15.25 -1.05
CA ILE A 251 -22.65 -15.64 -0.98
C ILE A 251 -23.12 -15.38 0.45
N CYS A 252 -23.84 -14.27 0.66
CA CYS A 252 -24.48 -13.98 1.94
C CYS A 252 -25.94 -14.42 1.91
N THR A 253 -26.24 -15.53 2.59
CA THR A 253 -27.61 -15.92 2.94
C THR A 253 -27.89 -15.42 4.35
N SER A 254 -28.67 -14.35 4.50
CA SER A 254 -29.14 -13.90 5.83
C SER A 254 -30.58 -14.32 6.04
N MET A 255 -30.82 -15.18 7.03
CA MET A 255 -32.16 -15.57 7.48
C MET A 255 -32.43 -14.85 8.81
N ALA A 256 -33.28 -13.82 8.77
CA ALA A 256 -33.72 -13.11 9.97
C ALA A 256 -35.06 -13.69 10.43
N TRP A 257 -35.07 -14.24 11.65
CA TRP A 257 -36.29 -14.59 12.37
C TRP A 257 -36.63 -13.44 13.32
N THR A 258 -37.89 -13.00 13.32
CA THR A 258 -38.49 -12.15 14.37
C THR A 258 -39.12 -13.00 15.45
#